data_AF-A0A380H1D5-F1
#
_entry.id   AF-A0A380H1D5-F1
#
_cell.length_a   1.000
_cell.length_b   1.000
_cell.length_c   1.000
_cell.angle_alpha   90.00
_cell.angle_beta   90.00
_cell.angle_gamma   90.00
#
_symmetry.space_group_name_H-M   'P 1'
#
loop_
_entity.id
_entity.type
_entity.pdbx_description
1 polymer ?
#
loop_
_entity_poly.entity_id
_entity_poly.type
_entity_poly.pdbx_seq_one_letter_code
_entity_poly.pdbx_strand_id
1 'polypeptide(L)'
;MFIAVIIHNVPELVGWNIIDLKITDQIGDISLGIFLSLALMSIQLTQIYSLAIPLIIIVLVQVIFMILFSIFILFKGLGKDYDAAVMVGGFIGHGLGATPNATANLDVITKKYGNSPKAYLVVPYCRCIFN
;
A
#
# COMPACT_ATOMS: atom_id res chain seq x y z
N MET A 1 -1.82 -15.05 -10.95
CA MET A 1 -1.39 -14.02 -11.93
C MET A 1 -1.74 -14.41 -13.37
N PHE A 2 -1.23 -15.52 -13.91
CA PHE A 2 -1.53 -15.92 -15.30
C PHE A 2 -3.01 -16.10 -15.61
N ILE A 3 -3.78 -16.76 -14.74
CA ILE A 3 -5.24 -16.93 -14.90
C ILE A 3 -5.95 -15.56 -14.91
N ALA A 4 -5.52 -14.62 -14.06
CA ALA A 4 -6.10 -13.27 -14.01
C ALA A 4 -5.81 -12.47 -15.30
N VAL A 5 -4.59 -12.60 -15.85
CA VAL A 5 -4.22 -11.97 -17.13
C VAL A 5 -5.07 -12.52 -18.28
N ILE A 6 -5.30 -13.84 -18.32
CA ILE A 6 -6.16 -14.47 -19.35
C ILE A 6 -7.61 -13.97 -19.22
N ILE A 7 -8.14 -13.92 -17.99
CA ILE A 7 -9.52 -13.48 -17.72
C ILE A 7 -9.72 -11.99 -18.06
N HIS A 8 -8.72 -11.12 -17.86
CA HIS A 8 -8.82 -9.70 -18.23
C HIS A 8 -8.61 -9.47 -19.73
N ASN A 9 -7.63 -10.13 -20.35
CA ASN A 9 -7.21 -9.82 -21.72
C ASN A 9 -8.13 -10.44 -22.79
N VAL A 10 -8.70 -11.63 -22.54
CA VAL A 10 -9.54 -12.34 -23.53
C VAL A 10 -10.87 -11.63 -23.84
N PRO A 11 -11.63 -11.12 -22.85
CA PRO A 11 -12.87 -10.38 -23.11
C PRO A 11 -12.64 -9.03 -23.81
N GLU A 12 -11.55 -8.33 -23.48
CA GLU A 12 -11.15 -7.09 -24.15
C GLU A 12 -10.83 -7.31 -25.63
N LEU A 13 -10.16 -8.42 -25.98
CA LEU A 13 -9.88 -8.83 -27.36
C LEU A 13 -11.15 -9.17 -28.17
N VAL A 14 -12.19 -9.67 -27.51
CA VAL A 14 -13.46 -10.07 -28.12
C VAL A 14 -14.48 -8.90 -28.19
N GLY A 15 -14.13 -7.73 -27.63
CA GLY A 15 -15.00 -6.54 -27.61
C GLY A 15 -16.14 -6.64 -26.58
N TRP A 16 -16.05 -7.59 -25.65
CA TRP A 16 -17.01 -7.72 -24.56
C TRP A 16 -16.51 -6.97 -23.32
N ASN A 17 -17.13 -5.83 -23.04
CA ASN A 17 -16.80 -5.02 -21.88
C ASN A 17 -17.52 -5.54 -20.62
N ILE A 18 -17.18 -6.77 -20.21
CA ILE A 18 -17.84 -7.49 -19.10
C ILE A 18 -17.29 -7.07 -17.73
N ILE A 19 -16.05 -6.55 -17.70
CA ILE A 19 -15.32 -6.28 -16.46
C ILE A 19 -15.31 -4.78 -16.18
N ASP A 20 -16.13 -4.36 -15.22
CA ASP A 20 -16.10 -2.99 -14.69
C ASP A 20 -15.03 -2.89 -13.59
N LEU A 21 -13.98 -2.10 -13.86
CA LEU A 21 -12.88 -1.83 -12.93
C LEU A 21 -13.39 -1.33 -11.57
N LYS A 22 -14.49 -0.58 -11.55
CA LYS A 22 -15.07 -0.05 -10.32
C LYS A 22 -15.63 -1.16 -9.43
N ILE A 23 -16.27 -2.17 -10.03
CA ILE A 23 -16.81 -3.32 -9.29
C ILE A 23 -15.65 -4.19 -8.78
N THR A 24 -14.60 -4.38 -9.58
CA THR A 24 -13.40 -5.10 -9.16
C THR A 24 -12.70 -4.43 -7.99
N ASP A 25 -12.55 -3.10 -7.99
CA ASP A 25 -11.97 -2.34 -6.88
C ASP A 25 -12.81 -2.50 -5.60
N GLN A 26 -14.15 -2.37 -5.71
CA GLN A 26 -15.04 -2.56 -4.56
C GLN A 26 -14.99 -3.97 -3.99
N ILE A 27 -14.91 -5.00 -4.84
CA ILE A 27 -14.75 -6.39 -4.41
C ILE A 27 -13.37 -6.58 -3.75
N GLY A 28 -12.33 -5.93 -4.27
CA GLY A 28 -10.98 -5.92 -3.70
C GLY A 28 -10.98 -5.36 -2.27
N ASP A 29 -11.61 -4.21 -2.06
CA ASP A 29 -11.74 -3.56 -0.75
C ASP A 29 -12.49 -4.44 0.26
N ILE A 30 -13.61 -5.05 -0.15
CA ILE A 30 -14.39 -5.96 0.70
C ILE A 30 -13.56 -7.21 1.04
N SER A 31 -12.89 -7.80 0.05
CA SER A 31 -12.06 -9.00 0.23
C SER A 31 -10.88 -8.73 1.16
N LEU A 32 -10.24 -7.57 1.05
CA LEU A 32 -9.18 -7.14 1.94
C LEU A 32 -9.69 -6.95 3.38
N GLY A 33 -10.87 -6.34 3.54
CA GLY A 33 -11.52 -6.18 4.84
C GLY A 33 -11.81 -7.54 5.51
N ILE A 34 -12.33 -8.51 4.74
CA ILE A 34 -12.57 -9.88 5.22
C ILE A 34 -11.24 -10.56 5.58
N PHE A 35 -10.22 -10.45 4.74
CA PHE A 35 -8.89 -11.00 5.01
C PHE A 35 -8.31 -10.48 6.34
N LEU A 36 -8.37 -9.16 6.55
CA LEU A 36 -7.88 -8.54 7.77
C LEU A 36 -8.68 -9.02 9.00
N SER A 37 -10.01 -9.11 8.87
CA SER A 37 -10.89 -9.62 9.94
C SER A 37 -10.54 -11.06 10.34
N LEU A 38 -10.35 -11.95 9.35
CA LEU A 38 -9.93 -13.33 9.59
C LEU A 38 -8.55 -13.42 10.23
N ALA A 39 -7.60 -12.60 9.77
CA ALA A 39 -6.26 -12.54 10.36
C ALA A 39 -6.32 -12.13 11.84
N LEU A 40 -7.15 -11.14 12.20
CA LEU A 40 -7.34 -10.70 13.57
C LEU A 40 -8.00 -11.75 14.45
N MET A 41 -8.99 -12.49 13.95
CA MET A 41 -9.63 -13.60 14.67
C MET A 41 -8.68 -14.76 14.94
N SER A 42 -7.72 -15.01 14.05
CA SER A 42 -6.75 -16.10 14.18
C SER A 42 -5.66 -15.83 15.23
N ILE A 43 -5.54 -14.59 15.74
CA ILE A 43 -4.51 -14.23 16.69
C ILE A 43 -4.83 -14.79 18.07
N GLN A 44 -3.94 -15.64 18.60
CA GLN A 44 -4.01 -16.12 19.99
C GLN A 44 -3.53 -15.03 20.95
N LEU A 45 -4.41 -14.08 21.27
CA LEU A 45 -4.16 -12.92 22.15
C LEU A 45 -3.43 -13.29 23.45
N THR A 46 -3.74 -14.46 24.01
CA THR A 46 -3.13 -14.98 25.24
C THR A 46 -1.65 -15.35 25.09
N GLN A 47 -1.24 -15.89 23.93
CA GLN A 47 0.16 -16.18 23.63
C GLN A 47 0.93 -14.91 23.27
N ILE A 48 0.25 -13.95 22.66
CA ILE A 48 0.87 -12.66 22.29
C ILE A 48 1.12 -11.82 23.54
N TYR A 49 0.31 -11.95 24.60
CA TYR A 49 0.47 -11.16 25.83
C TYR A 49 1.86 -11.30 26.47
N SER A 50 2.44 -12.51 26.48
CA SER A 50 3.81 -12.72 26.99
C SER A 50 4.90 -12.17 26.07
N LEU A 51 4.59 -11.91 24.79
CA LEU A 51 5.47 -11.28 23.79
C LEU A 51 5.06 -9.84 23.44
N ALA A 52 4.03 -9.28 24.08
CA ALA A 52 3.44 -8.01 23.69
C ALA A 52 4.41 -6.84 23.91
N ILE A 53 5.18 -6.89 25.00
CA ILE A 53 6.21 -5.90 25.31
C ILE A 53 7.30 -5.88 24.20
N PRO A 54 7.91 -7.02 23.83
CA PRO A 54 8.81 -7.09 22.68
C PRO A 54 8.23 -6.53 21.38
N LEU A 55 6.97 -6.84 21.06
CA LEU A 55 6.32 -6.37 19.84
C LEU A 55 6.15 -4.84 19.81
N ILE A 56 5.75 -4.22 20.92
CA ILE A 56 5.61 -2.76 21.02
C ILE A 56 6.96 -2.08 20.80
N ILE A 57 8.04 -2.61 21.39
CA ILE A 57 9.39 -2.06 21.21
C ILE A 57 9.82 -2.12 19.75
N ILE A 58 9.60 -3.25 19.07
CA ILE A 58 9.95 -3.42 17.66
C ILE A 58 9.18 -2.43 16.79
N VAL A 59 7.87 -2.29 16.99
CA VAL A 59 7.03 -1.36 16.22
C VAL A 59 7.47 0.09 16.46
N LEU A 60 7.80 0.46 17.71
CA LEU A 60 8.30 1.82 18.01
C LEU A 60 9.64 2.10 17.32
N VAL A 61 10.60 1.18 17.42
CA VAL A 61 11.90 1.32 16.76
C VAL A 61 11.72 1.39 15.24
N GLN A 62 10.84 0.55 14.68
CA GLN A 62 10.49 0.56 13.25
C GLN A 62 9.92 1.91 12.83
N VAL A 63 8.93 2.45 13.56
CA VAL A 63 8.32 3.75 13.26
C VAL A 63 9.36 4.87 13.31
N ILE A 64 10.19 4.91 14.36
CA ILE A 64 11.23 5.94 14.51
C ILE A 64 12.26 5.85 13.38
N PHE A 65 12.74 4.64 13.09
CA PHE A 65 13.70 4.41 12.01
C PHE A 65 13.10 4.82 10.66
N MET A 66 11.84 4.50 10.41
CA MET A 66 11.18 4.81 9.14
C MET A 66 10.97 6.32 8.96
N ILE A 67 10.64 7.05 10.03
CA ILE A 67 10.55 8.51 10.00
C ILE A 67 11.93 9.13 9.70
N LEU A 68 12.96 8.69 10.40
CA LEU A 68 14.34 9.17 10.19
C LEU A 68 14.80 8.87 8.75
N PHE A 69 14.64 7.63 8.30
CA PHE A 69 15.00 7.20 6.95
C PHE A 69 14.24 8.00 5.88
N SER A 70 12.94 8.21 6.09
CA SER A 70 12.09 8.94 5.16
C SER A 70 12.49 10.41 5.01
N ILE A 71 12.84 11.08 6.11
CA ILE A 71 13.21 12.51 6.09
C ILE A 71 14.65 12.69 5.61
N PHE A 72 15.60 11.89 6.12
CA PHE A 72 17.02 12.11 5.86
C PHE A 72 17.50 11.52 4.55
N ILE A 73 16.94 10.38 4.12
CA ILE A 73 17.42 9.66 2.94
C ILE A 73 16.43 9.83 1.77
N LEU A 74 15.17 9.41 1.93
CA LEU A 74 14.20 9.47 0.84
C LEU A 74 13.90 10.91 0.41
N PHE A 75 13.47 11.77 1.34
CA PHE A 75 13.07 13.13 0.98
C PHE A 75 14.23 13.95 0.38
N LYS A 76 15.47 13.75 0.89
CA LYS A 76 16.66 14.39 0.31
C LYS A 76 17.08 13.77 -1.03
N GLY A 77 16.99 12.44 -1.16
CA GLY A 77 17.39 11.72 -2.37
C GLY A 77 16.44 11.94 -3.55
N LEU A 78 15.15 12.16 -3.29
CA LEU A 78 14.13 12.39 -4.31
C LEU A 78 14.03 13.86 -4.80
N GLY A 79 14.94 14.74 -4.36
CA GLY A 79 15.02 16.12 -4.87
C GLY A 79 14.25 17.18 -4.07
N LYS A 80 13.63 16.81 -2.94
CA LYS A 80 12.88 17.71 -2.03
C LYS A 80 11.67 18.44 -2.63
N ASP A 81 11.15 17.96 -3.75
CA ASP A 81 9.95 18.53 -4.37
C ASP A 81 8.66 18.01 -3.74
N TYR A 82 7.52 18.60 -4.12
CA TYR A 82 6.20 18.10 -3.74
C TYR A 82 6.02 16.62 -4.12
N ASP A 83 6.47 16.23 -5.31
CA ASP A 83 6.45 14.83 -5.77
C ASP A 83 7.23 13.90 -4.80
N ALA A 84 8.36 14.38 -4.25
CA ALA A 84 9.14 13.64 -3.26
C ALA A 84 8.37 13.45 -1.95
N ALA A 85 7.63 14.48 -1.50
CA ALA A 85 6.79 14.38 -0.31
C ALA A 85 5.64 13.38 -0.48
N VAL A 86 5.00 13.38 -1.65
CA VAL A 86 3.93 12.42 -1.99
C VAL A 86 4.48 10.99 -2.05
N MET A 87 5.63 10.79 -2.69
CA MET A 87 6.30 9.49 -2.76
C MET A 87 6.74 8.97 -1.38
N VAL A 88 7.25 9.84 -0.51
CA VAL A 88 7.59 9.49 0.88
C VAL A 88 6.34 9.09 1.66
N GLY A 89 5.22 9.80 1.49
CA GLY A 89 3.94 9.45 2.11
C GLY A 89 3.43 8.07 1.70
N GLY A 90 3.56 7.73 0.42
CA GLY A 90 3.27 6.38 -0.09
C GLY A 90 4.24 5.32 0.46
N PHE A 91 5.54 5.63 0.53
CA PHE A 91 6.56 4.72 1.07
C PHE A 91 6.33 4.39 2.55
N ILE A 92 6.01 5.39 3.38
CA ILE A 92 5.67 5.18 4.79
C ILE A 92 4.39 4.35 4.93
N GLY A 93 3.38 4.63 4.10
CA GLY A 93 2.14 3.85 4.07
C GLY A 93 2.37 2.38 3.73
N HIS A 94 3.27 2.11 2.80
CA HIS A 94 3.71 0.75 2.49
C HIS A 94 4.54 0.13 3.62
N GLY A 95 5.52 0.86 4.17
CA GLY A 95 6.47 0.36 5.15
C GLY A 95 5.88 0.05 6.53
N LEU A 96 4.81 0.74 6.93
CA LEU A 96 4.08 0.48 8.19
C LEU A 96 2.92 -0.50 8.04
N GLY A 97 2.60 -0.92 6.81
CA GLY A 97 1.46 -1.78 6.54
C GLY A 97 1.63 -2.56 5.25
N ALA A 98 0.61 -2.49 4.40
CA ALA A 98 0.61 -3.15 3.10
C ALA A 98 0.33 -2.13 1.99
N THR A 99 0.40 -2.59 0.73
CA THR A 99 0.02 -1.80 -0.45
C THR A 99 -1.24 -0.93 -0.28
N PRO A 100 -2.38 -1.41 0.24
CA PRO A 100 -3.59 -0.58 0.38
C PRO A 100 -3.37 0.68 1.21
N ASN A 101 -2.50 0.64 2.23
CA ASN A 101 -2.17 1.83 3.02
C ASN A 101 -1.31 2.83 2.23
N ALA A 102 -0.44 2.34 1.33
CA ALA A 102 0.32 3.20 0.44
C ALA A 102 -0.59 3.95 -0.54
N THR A 103 -1.53 3.23 -1.18
CA THR A 103 -2.50 3.83 -2.10
C THR A 103 -3.42 4.81 -1.38
N ALA A 104 -3.92 4.46 -0.19
CA ALA A 104 -4.75 5.35 0.61
C ALA A 104 -4.00 6.64 1.01
N ASN A 105 -2.73 6.55 1.39
CA ASN A 105 -1.92 7.73 1.70
C ASN A 105 -1.69 8.61 0.47
N LEU A 106 -1.40 8.02 -0.69
CA LEU A 106 -1.26 8.76 -1.94
C LEU A 106 -2.56 9.48 -2.31
N ASP A 107 -3.71 8.81 -2.21
CA ASP A 107 -5.03 9.38 -2.50
C ASP A 107 -5.35 10.56 -1.58
N VAL A 108 -5.10 10.43 -0.27
CA VAL A 108 -5.39 11.50 0.70
C VAL A 108 -4.50 12.72 0.47
N ILE A 109 -3.19 12.51 0.22
CA ILE A 109 -2.26 13.61 0.00
C ILE A 109 -2.58 14.33 -1.31
N THR A 110 -2.82 13.59 -2.39
CA THR A 110 -3.10 14.19 -3.71
C THR A 110 -4.48 14.83 -3.80
N LYS A 111 -5.50 14.30 -3.12
CA LYS A 111 -6.80 14.98 -2.97
C LYS A 111 -6.69 16.32 -2.25
N LYS A 112 -5.77 16.45 -1.28
CA LYS A 112 -5.65 17.65 -0.44
C LYS A 112 -4.69 18.70 -1.00
N TYR A 113 -3.60 18.29 -1.65
CA TYR A 113 -2.51 19.18 -2.06
C TYR A 113 -2.28 19.23 -3.58
N GLY A 114 -3.03 18.45 -4.36
CA GLY A 114 -2.94 18.40 -5.82
C GLY A 114 -2.32 17.12 -6.36
N ASN A 115 -2.65 16.77 -7.59
CA ASN A 115 -2.21 15.51 -8.20
C ASN A 115 -0.70 15.47 -8.44
N SER A 116 -0.08 14.32 -8.17
CA SER A 116 1.31 14.03 -8.51
C SER A 116 1.37 12.81 -9.45
N PRO A 117 1.46 13.02 -10.78
CA PRO A 117 1.53 11.92 -11.75
C PRO A 117 2.77 11.04 -11.57
N LYS A 118 3.89 11.63 -11.12
CA LYS A 118 5.14 10.89 -10.89
C LYS A 118 5.01 9.90 -9.74
N ALA A 119 4.36 10.29 -8.64
CA ALA A 119 4.16 9.40 -7.50
C ALA A 119 3.24 8.22 -7.84
N TYR A 120 2.17 8.45 -8.62
CA TYR A 120 1.24 7.39 -9.05
C TYR A 120 1.83 6.43 -10.09
N LEU A 121 2.90 6.81 -10.80
CA LEU A 121 3.61 5.91 -11.71
C LEU A 121 4.71 5.13 -10.99
N VAL A 122 5.53 5.82 -10.19
CA VAL A 122 6.71 5.23 -9.57
C VAL A 122 6.36 4.28 -8.42
N VAL A 123 5.37 4.61 -7.59
CA VAL A 123 5.02 3.78 -6.42
C VAL A 123 4.45 2.42 -6.84
N PRO A 124 3.50 2.32 -7.79
CA PRO A 124 3.04 1.03 -8.29
C PRO A 124 4.10 0.28 -9.10
N TYR A 125 4.96 1.00 -9.83
CA TYR A 125 6.03 0.36 -10.59
C TYR A 125 7.04 -0.32 -9.66
N CYS A 126 7.56 0.39 -8.65
CA CYS A 126 8.41 -0.21 -7.62
C CYS A 126 7.70 -1.39 -6.93
N ARG A 127 6.40 -1.26 -6.62
CA ARG A 127 5.61 -2.36 -6.04
C ARG A 127 5.66 -3.64 -6.87
N CYS A 128 5.55 -3.56 -8.20
CA CYS A 128 5.56 -4.74 -9.08
C CYS A 128 6.90 -5.50 -9.09
N ILE A 129 7.99 -4.88 -8.62
CA ILE A 129 9.33 -5.48 -8.63
C ILE A 129 9.73 -6.04 -7.25
N PHE A 130 9.10 -5.56 -6.17
CA PHE A 130 9.45 -5.90 -4.78
C PHE A 130 8.46 -6.88 -4.12
N ASN A 131 7.54 -7.50 -4.87
CA ASN A 131 6.55 -8.48 -4.40
C ASN A 131 6.46 -9.64 -5.39
#